data_AF-A0A522RC92-F1
#
_entry.id   AF-A0A522RC92-F1
#
_cell.length_a   1.000
_cell.length_b   1.000
_cell.length_c   1.000
_cell.angle_alpha   90.00
_cell.angle_beta   90.00
_cell.angle_gamma   90.00
#
_symmetry.space_group_name_H-M   'P 1'
#
loop_
_entity.id
_entity.type
_entity.pdbx_description
1 polymer ?
#
loop_
_entity_poly.entity_id
_entity_poly.type
_entity_poly.pdbx_seq_one_letter_code
_entity_poly.pdbx_strand_id
1 'polypeptide(L)'
;MIWFEIKKVENKILKNQLTEKDGFYYYLATGIFGTVYLFFHAIINFKHAPNSLSYLLGIIIAILGLIQVFKINNEIDGREFLKRYFALTWVIRVKLVIVTFIFFAIALNFFDVRKDNPVKNITYFIFALIIQILFYLLAIKSFNRIKNAETLQLNR
;
A
#
# COMPACT_ATOMS: atom_id res chain seq x y z
N MET A 1 6.22 -8.30 -19.84
CA MET A 1 6.80 -7.06 -19.29
C MET A 1 8.27 -6.98 -19.64
N ILE A 2 8.82 -5.77 -19.70
CA ILE A 2 10.22 -5.54 -20.08
C ILE A 2 10.91 -4.98 -18.85
N TRP A 3 11.65 -5.83 -18.13
CA TRP A 3 12.13 -5.50 -16.79
C TRP A 3 13.47 -4.77 -16.75
N PHE A 4 14.32 -5.00 -17.76
CA PHE A 4 15.72 -4.55 -17.73
C PHE A 4 16.08 -3.58 -18.87
N GLU A 5 15.21 -3.39 -19.86
CA GLU A 5 15.50 -2.58 -21.05
C GLU A 5 14.72 -1.26 -21.04
N ILE A 6 15.29 -0.23 -20.41
CA ILE A 6 14.64 1.07 -20.25
C ILE A 6 14.20 1.69 -21.58
N LYS A 7 15.05 1.60 -22.62
CA LYS A 7 14.74 2.10 -23.98
C LYS A 7 13.49 1.48 -24.59
N LYS A 8 13.22 0.20 -24.31
CA LYS A 8 12.01 -0.46 -24.80
C LYS A 8 10.77 -0.01 -24.03
N VAL A 9 10.90 0.26 -22.74
CA VAL A 9 9.81 0.82 -21.93
C VAL A 9 9.49 2.25 -22.36
N GLU A 10 10.51 3.09 -22.55
CA GLU A 10 10.38 4.46 -23.07
C GLU A 10 9.67 4.47 -24.43
N ASN A 11 10.11 3.61 -25.37
CA ASN A 11 9.46 3.49 -26.68
C ASN A 11 8.00 3.05 -26.58
N LYS A 12 7.64 2.18 -25.63
CA LYS A 12 6.24 1.81 -25.39
C LYS A 12 5.43 2.96 -24.82
N ILE A 13 6.01 3.78 -23.94
CA ILE A 13 5.36 5.01 -23.42
C ILE A 13 5.08 5.97 -24.58
N LEU A 14 6.09 6.28 -25.39
CA LEU A 14 5.96 7.21 -26.54
C LEU A 14 4.91 6.75 -27.56
N LYS A 15 4.76 5.44 -27.73
CA LYS A 15 3.77 4.84 -28.64
C LYS A 15 2.41 4.59 -27.99
N ASN A 16 2.18 4.98 -26.73
CA ASN A 16 0.97 4.68 -25.96
C ASN A 16 0.62 3.17 -25.93
N GLN A 17 1.63 2.31 -25.87
CA GLN A 17 1.50 0.85 -25.90
C GLN A 17 1.57 0.20 -24.50
N LEU A 18 1.67 1.00 -23.43
CA LEU A 18 1.57 0.48 -22.06
C LEU A 18 0.11 0.32 -21.68
N THR A 19 -0.25 -0.90 -21.31
CA THR A 19 -1.58 -1.19 -20.77
C THR A 19 -1.65 -0.85 -19.28
N GLU A 20 -2.85 -0.69 -18.75
CA GLU A 20 -3.08 -0.55 -17.29
C GLU A 20 -2.50 -1.72 -16.50
N LYS A 21 -2.57 -2.92 -17.06
CA LYS A 21 -1.98 -4.13 -16.48
C LYS A 21 -0.45 -4.04 -16.40
N ASP A 22 0.20 -3.50 -17.43
CA ASP A 22 1.65 -3.24 -17.38
C ASP A 22 1.98 -2.23 -16.28
N GLY A 23 1.23 -1.12 -16.20
CA GLY A 23 1.40 -0.10 -15.16
C GLY A 23 1.23 -0.66 -13.75
N PHE A 24 0.20 -1.48 -13.53
CA PHE A 24 -0.04 -2.17 -12.26
C PHE A 24 1.16 -3.03 -11.85
N TYR A 25 1.69 -3.86 -12.75
CA TYR A 25 2.80 -4.74 -12.40
C TYR A 25 4.10 -3.99 -12.17
N TYR A 26 4.39 -2.92 -12.93
CA TYR A 26 5.55 -2.09 -12.64
C TYR A 26 5.43 -1.46 -11.24
N TYR A 27 4.25 -0.92 -10.90
CA TYR A 27 4.00 -0.38 -9.57
C TYR A 27 4.12 -1.43 -8.45
N LEU A 28 3.54 -2.62 -8.66
CA LEU A 28 3.65 -3.74 -7.72
C LEU A 28 5.11 -4.14 -7.51
N ALA A 29 5.89 -4.27 -8.59
CA ALA A 29 7.31 -4.59 -8.52
C ALA A 29 8.10 -3.51 -7.79
N THR A 30 7.85 -2.22 -8.05
CA THR A 30 8.46 -1.11 -7.30
C THR A 30 8.18 -1.21 -5.80
N GLY A 31 6.95 -1.53 -5.41
CA GLY A 31 6.58 -1.74 -4.01
C GLY A 31 7.33 -2.91 -3.37
N ILE A 32 7.45 -4.04 -4.08
CA ILE A 32 8.20 -5.22 -3.62
C ILE A 32 9.68 -4.88 -3.45
N PHE A 33 10.32 -4.31 -4.48
CA PHE A 33 11.75 -3.94 -4.43
C PHE A 33 12.04 -2.90 -3.35
N GLY A 34 11.18 -1.89 -3.19
CA GLY A 34 11.32 -0.88 -2.13
C GLY A 34 11.26 -1.53 -0.74
N THR A 35 10.38 -2.52 -0.55
CA THR A 35 10.28 -3.19 0.76
C THR A 35 11.45 -4.13 1.01
N VAL A 36 11.90 -4.87 -0.01
CA VAL A 36 13.11 -5.71 0.07
C VAL A 36 14.35 -4.87 0.41
N TYR A 37 14.49 -3.70 -0.20
CA TYR A 37 15.56 -2.75 0.11
C TYR A 37 15.53 -2.32 1.59
N LEU A 38 14.35 -1.90 2.09
CA LEU A 38 14.19 -1.52 3.49
C LEU A 38 14.47 -2.69 4.45
N PHE A 39 14.10 -3.90 4.08
CA PHE A 39 14.38 -5.12 4.84
C PHE A 39 15.89 -5.38 4.96
N PHE A 40 16.63 -5.34 3.85
CA PHE A 40 18.09 -5.50 3.89
C PHE A 40 18.78 -4.37 4.66
N HIS A 41 18.33 -3.13 4.47
CA HIS A 41 18.83 -1.99 5.22
C HIS A 41 18.60 -2.17 6.74
N ALA A 42 17.44 -2.70 7.12
CA ALA A 42 17.12 -2.98 8.52
C ALA A 42 18.05 -4.05 9.12
N ILE A 43 18.30 -5.15 8.40
CA ILE A 43 19.20 -6.23 8.85
C ILE A 43 20.64 -5.73 9.06
N ILE A 44 21.14 -4.92 8.14
CA ILE A 44 22.54 -4.48 8.17
C ILE A 44 22.78 -3.46 9.27
N ASN A 45 21.85 -2.53 9.48
CA ASN A 45 22.08 -1.36 10.34
C ASN A 45 21.50 -1.46 11.75
N PHE A 46 20.52 -2.34 12.01
CA PHE A 46 19.89 -2.46 13.32
C PHE A 46 20.28 -3.78 14.00
N LYS A 47 21.07 -3.69 15.08
CA LYS A 47 21.44 -4.83 15.97
C LYS A 47 20.23 -5.59 16.53
N HIS A 48 19.08 -4.92 16.59
CA HIS A 48 17.80 -5.53 16.91
C HIS A 48 17.06 -5.80 15.60
N ALA A 49 17.23 -7.02 15.11
CA ALA A 49 16.48 -7.59 14.01
C ALA A 49 15.08 -8.14 14.35
N PRO A 50 14.41 -7.89 15.52
CA PRO A 50 13.14 -8.54 15.76
C PRO A 50 12.08 -7.75 14.98
N ASN A 51 11.81 -8.19 13.75
CA ASN A 51 10.48 -8.21 13.12
C ASN A 51 10.53 -8.45 11.60
N SER A 52 11.41 -9.33 11.13
CA SER A 52 11.38 -9.82 9.74
C SER A 52 9.99 -10.37 9.35
N LEU A 53 9.34 -11.06 10.28
CA LEU A 53 7.97 -11.55 10.14
C LEU A 53 6.96 -10.42 9.96
N SER A 54 7.15 -9.29 10.63
CA SER A 54 6.27 -8.13 10.51
C SER A 54 6.34 -7.47 9.15
N TYR A 55 7.55 -7.31 8.61
CA TYR A 55 7.74 -6.81 7.26
C TYR A 55 7.12 -7.77 6.25
N LEU A 56 7.32 -9.08 6.42
CA LEU A 56 6.73 -10.09 5.55
C LEU A 56 5.19 -10.03 5.57
N LEU A 57 4.58 -9.98 6.74
CA LEU A 57 3.12 -9.85 6.88
C LEU A 57 2.60 -8.55 6.27
N GLY A 58 3.31 -7.44 6.49
CA GLY A 58 2.96 -6.17 5.88
C GLY A 58 3.03 -6.20 4.35
N ILE A 59 4.02 -6.88 3.77
CA ILE A 59 4.12 -7.09 2.31
C ILE A 59 2.93 -7.90 1.82
N ILE A 60 2.61 -9.02 2.48
CA ILE A 60 1.50 -9.89 2.09
C ILE A 60 0.19 -9.10 2.07
N ILE A 61 -0.09 -8.33 3.13
CA ILE A 61 -1.28 -7.47 3.20
C ILE A 61 -1.27 -6.44 2.08
N ALA A 62 -0.12 -5.82 1.80
CA ALA A 62 0.00 -4.82 0.75
C ALA A 62 -0.28 -5.39 -0.65
N ILE A 63 0.30 -6.55 -0.95
CA ILE A 63 0.12 -7.25 -2.23
C ILE A 63 -1.34 -7.67 -2.39
N LEU A 64 -1.92 -8.34 -1.39
CA LEU A 64 -3.31 -8.80 -1.44
C LEU A 64 -4.28 -7.64 -1.58
N GLY A 65 -4.10 -6.58 -0.80
CA GLY A 65 -4.93 -5.39 -0.88
C GLY A 65 -4.81 -4.68 -2.23
N LEU A 66 -3.60 -4.59 -2.79
CA LEU A 66 -3.37 -3.97 -4.09
C LEU A 66 -3.99 -4.79 -5.24
N ILE A 67 -3.85 -6.13 -5.21
CA ILE A 67 -4.49 -7.05 -6.17
C ILE A 67 -6.01 -6.92 -6.08
N GLN A 68 -6.59 -6.89 -4.88
CA GLN A 68 -8.03 -6.78 -4.71
C GLN A 68 -8.58 -5.47 -5.28
N VAL A 69 -7.91 -4.35 -5.01
CA VAL A 69 -8.31 -3.04 -5.54
C VAL A 69 -8.16 -2.98 -7.06
N PHE A 70 -7.11 -3.60 -7.62
CA PHE A 70 -6.93 -3.72 -9.07
C PHE A 70 -8.02 -4.57 -9.73
N LYS A 71 -8.38 -5.69 -9.11
CA LYS A 71 -9.49 -6.53 -9.57
C LYS A 71 -10.80 -5.75 -9.62
N ILE A 72 -11.13 -5.01 -8.55
CA ILE A 72 -12.34 -4.20 -8.51
C ILE A 72 -12.29 -3.12 -9.62
N ASN A 73 -11.15 -2.48 -9.86
CA ASN A 73 -11.02 -1.51 -10.95
C ASN A 73 -11.30 -2.11 -12.33
N ASN A 74 -10.88 -3.35 -12.57
CA ASN A 74 -11.18 -4.06 -13.82
C ASN A 74 -12.67 -4.41 -13.97
N GLU A 75 -13.41 -4.47 -12.88
CA GLU A 75 -14.87 -4.65 -12.88
C GLU A 75 -15.65 -3.33 -13.03
N ILE A 76 -14.97 -2.17 -13.02
CA ILE A 76 -15.53 -0.83 -13.31
C ILE A 76 -15.45 -0.65 -14.84
N ASP A 77 -14.26 -0.28 -15.32
CA ASP A 77 -13.96 -0.08 -16.75
C ASP A 77 -12.56 -0.57 -17.16
N GLY A 78 -11.77 -1.07 -16.20
CA GLY A 78 -10.39 -1.50 -16.41
C GLY A 78 -9.41 -0.41 -16.81
N ARG A 79 -9.78 0.87 -16.66
CA ARG A 79 -8.97 2.03 -17.05
C ARG A 79 -8.56 2.86 -15.83
N GLU A 80 -7.52 3.68 -16.02
CA GLU A 80 -7.05 4.68 -15.08
C GLU A 80 -6.77 4.16 -13.66
N PHE A 81 -6.30 2.91 -13.53
CA PHE A 81 -6.15 2.27 -12.22
C PHE A 81 -5.22 3.08 -11.32
N LEU A 82 -4.03 3.43 -11.82
CA LEU A 82 -3.03 4.15 -11.03
C LEU A 82 -3.55 5.52 -10.61
N LYS A 83 -4.24 6.25 -11.51
CA LYS A 83 -4.83 7.56 -11.22
C LYS A 83 -5.88 7.46 -10.11
N ARG A 84 -6.84 6.53 -10.22
CA ARG A 84 -7.87 6.30 -9.19
C ARG A 84 -7.24 5.84 -7.87
N TYR A 85 -6.29 4.92 -7.95
CA TYR A 85 -5.59 4.38 -6.79
C TYR A 85 -4.87 5.49 -6.03
N PHE A 86 -4.03 6.30 -6.69
CA PHE A 86 -3.32 7.39 -6.03
C PHE A 86 -4.27 8.45 -5.46
N ALA A 87 -5.26 8.88 -6.22
CA ALA A 87 -6.21 9.91 -5.75
C ALA A 87 -6.97 9.46 -4.50
N LEU A 88 -7.55 8.25 -4.52
CA LEU A 88 -8.34 7.74 -3.40
C LEU A 88 -7.47 7.40 -2.18
N THR A 89 -6.34 6.72 -2.42
CA THR A 89 -5.47 6.30 -1.32
C THR A 89 -4.73 7.46 -0.68
N TRP A 90 -4.45 8.55 -1.42
CA TRP A 90 -3.91 9.78 -0.85
C TRP A 90 -4.81 10.33 0.25
N VAL A 91 -6.10 10.51 -0.04
CA VAL A 91 -7.07 11.02 0.94
C VAL A 91 -7.19 10.07 2.14
N ILE A 92 -7.16 8.75 1.91
CA ILE A 92 -7.19 7.77 3.00
C ILE A 92 -5.92 7.87 3.86
N ARG A 93 -4.74 7.99 3.25
CA ARG A 93 -3.46 8.14 3.97
C ARG A 93 -3.46 9.39 4.83
N VAL A 94 -3.91 10.54 4.31
CA VAL A 94 -4.02 11.78 5.10
C VAL A 94 -4.88 11.57 6.34
N LYS A 95 -6.06 10.94 6.19
CA LYS A 95 -6.95 10.65 7.33
C LYS A 95 -6.30 9.72 8.34
N LEU A 96 -5.63 8.66 7.88
CA LEU A 96 -4.97 7.70 8.77
C LEU A 96 -3.76 8.32 9.47
N VAL A 97 -2.98 9.18 8.81
CA VAL A 97 -1.86 9.89 9.44
C VAL A 97 -2.36 10.75 10.60
N ILE A 98 -3.45 11.49 10.43
CA ILE A 98 -4.05 12.29 11.52
C ILE A 98 -4.44 11.40 12.70
N VAL A 99 -5.13 10.29 12.44
CA VAL A 99 -5.55 9.34 13.48
C VAL A 99 -4.33 8.75 14.20
N THR A 100 -3.35 8.23 13.44
CA THR A 100 -2.12 7.66 13.98
C THR A 100 -1.32 8.68 14.78
N PHE A 101 -1.27 9.94 14.35
CA PHE A 101 -0.59 11.02 15.08
C PHE A 101 -1.24 11.28 16.44
N ILE A 102 -2.58 11.32 16.50
CA ILE A 102 -3.31 11.49 17.77
C ILE A 102 -3.01 10.32 18.72
N PHE A 103 -3.09 9.07 18.23
CA PHE A 103 -2.76 7.89 19.03
C PHE A 103 -1.31 7.91 19.52
N PHE A 104 -0.37 8.32 18.66
CA PHE A 104 1.02 8.45 19.03
C PHE A 104 1.21 9.48 20.14
N ALA A 105 0.60 10.67 20.02
CA ALA A 105 0.67 11.72 21.04
C ALA A 105 0.11 11.25 22.39
N ILE A 106 -0.99 10.50 22.39
CA ILE A 106 -1.54 9.87 23.60
C ILE A 106 -0.53 8.88 24.18
N ALA A 107 0.03 8.00 23.36
CA ALA A 107 1.00 6.98 23.80
C ALA A 107 2.24 7.59 24.46
N LEU A 108 2.73 8.75 24.00
CA LEU A 108 3.85 9.46 24.63
C LEU A 108 3.59 9.84 26.10
N ASN A 109 2.32 10.03 26.50
CA ASN A 109 1.96 10.39 27.86
C ASN A 109 1.88 9.19 28.82
N PHE A 110 1.68 7.98 28.29
CA PHE A 110 1.47 6.76 29.09
C PHE A 110 2.67 5.81 29.09
N PHE A 111 3.52 5.86 28.06
CA PHE A 111 4.67 4.97 27.92
C PHE A 111 5.97 5.75 28.00
N ASP A 112 6.89 5.32 28.87
CA ASP A 112 8.28 5.81 28.83
C ASP A 112 8.94 5.30 27.54
N VAL A 113 8.91 6.15 26.52
CA VAL A 113 9.38 5.83 25.16
C VAL A 113 10.90 5.63 25.10
N ARG A 114 11.63 5.91 26.19
CA ARG A 114 13.09 5.83 26.24
C ARG A 114 13.62 4.44 26.63
N LYS A 115 12.79 3.59 27.22
CA LYS A 115 13.18 2.20 27.54
C LYS A 115 12.84 1.27 26.38
N ASP A 116 13.80 0.44 26.01
CA ASP A 116 13.56 -0.68 25.11
C ASP A 116 12.79 -1.76 25.87
N ASN A 117 11.60 -2.09 25.38
CA ASN A 117 10.69 -3.04 26.02
C ASN A 117 10.08 -3.92 24.93
N PRO A 118 10.24 -5.26 24.99
CA PRO A 118 9.70 -6.16 23.97
C PRO A 118 8.17 -6.06 23.83
N VAL A 119 7.43 -5.76 24.90
CA VAL A 119 5.97 -5.56 24.85
C VAL A 119 5.62 -4.37 23.96
N LYS A 120 6.36 -3.27 24.08
CA LYS A 120 6.17 -2.05 23.29
C LYS A 120 6.40 -2.32 21.78
N ASN A 121 7.42 -3.10 21.44
CA ASN A 121 7.71 -3.47 20.05
C ASN A 121 6.57 -4.31 19.43
N ILE A 122 6.01 -5.25 20.19
CA ILE A 122 4.86 -6.05 19.76
C ILE A 122 3.61 -5.16 19.60
N THR A 123 3.34 -4.25 20.55
CA THR A 123 2.19 -3.34 20.46
C THR A 123 2.26 -2.43 19.24
N TYR A 124 3.42 -1.81 18.96
CA TYR A 124 3.58 -1.01 17.75
C TYR A 124 3.41 -1.81 16.47
N PHE A 125 3.91 -3.04 16.46
CA PHE A 125 3.73 -3.93 15.31
C PHE A 125 2.26 -4.26 15.06
N ILE A 126 1.52 -4.69 16.08
CA ILE A 126 0.09 -4.99 15.98
C ILE A 126 -0.68 -3.75 15.52
N PHE A 127 -0.38 -2.59 16.10
CA PHE A 127 -1.00 -1.33 15.70
C PHE A 127 -0.73 -1.00 14.22
N ALA A 128 0.52 -1.15 13.76
CA ALA A 128 0.88 -0.93 12.37
C ALA A 128 0.11 -1.86 11.41
N LEU A 129 -0.02 -3.15 11.76
CA LEU A 129 -0.82 -4.10 10.98
C LEU A 129 -2.30 -3.69 10.92
N ILE A 130 -2.89 -3.29 12.04
CA ILE A 130 -4.28 -2.83 12.10
C ILE A 130 -4.48 -1.63 11.18
N ILE A 131 -3.59 -0.63 11.24
CA ILE A 131 -3.66 0.56 10.38
C ILE A 131 -3.51 0.17 8.90
N GLN A 132 -2.62 -0.77 8.57
CA GLN A 132 -2.43 -1.22 7.19
C GLN A 132 -3.63 -2.00 6.66
N ILE A 133 -4.22 -2.89 7.46
CA ILE A 133 -5.46 -3.61 7.11
C ILE A 133 -6.59 -2.59 6.90
N LEU A 134 -6.76 -1.65 7.84
CA LEU A 134 -7.77 -0.61 7.76
C LEU A 134 -7.60 0.26 6.49
N PHE A 135 -6.37 0.60 6.14
CA PHE A 135 -6.06 1.32 4.90
C PHE A 135 -6.61 0.59 3.66
N TYR A 136 -6.34 -0.71 3.52
CA TYR A 136 -6.82 -1.47 2.36
C TYR A 136 -8.32 -1.73 2.40
N LEU A 137 -8.92 -1.94 3.58
CA LEU A 137 -10.38 -2.03 3.71
C LEU A 137 -11.07 -0.74 3.24
N LEU A 138 -10.52 0.42 3.63
CA LEU A 138 -11.03 1.72 3.19
C LEU A 138 -10.83 1.93 1.68
N ALA A 139 -9.71 1.50 1.12
CA ALA A 139 -9.44 1.58 -0.30
C ALA A 139 -10.42 0.70 -1.10
N ILE A 140 -10.58 -0.57 -0.72
CA ILE A 140 -11.53 -1.52 -1.30
C ILE A 140 -12.95 -0.96 -1.23
N LYS A 141 -13.38 -0.46 -0.06
CA LYS A 141 -14.69 0.18 0.11
C LYS A 141 -14.86 1.36 -0.85
N SER A 142 -13.81 2.15 -1.06
CA SER A 142 -13.88 3.30 -1.96
C SER A 142 -14.04 2.90 -3.43
N PHE A 143 -13.30 1.90 -3.89
CA PHE A 143 -13.44 1.38 -5.25
C PHE A 143 -14.82 0.74 -5.49
N ASN A 144 -15.33 -0.02 -4.52
CA ASN A 144 -16.68 -0.59 -4.60
C ASN A 144 -17.77 0.48 -4.72
N ARG A 145 -17.61 1.64 -4.06
CA ARG A 145 -18.58 2.75 -4.23
C ARG A 145 -18.59 3.30 -5.65
N ILE A 146 -17.44 3.41 -6.30
CA ILE A 146 -17.35 3.85 -7.70
C ILE A 146 -18.01 2.82 -8.61
N LYS A 147 -17.68 1.54 -8.44
CA LYS A 147 -18.29 0.43 -9.18
C LYS A 147 -19.81 0.47 -9.11
N ASN A 148 -20.36 0.57 -7.90
CA ASN A 148 -21.81 0.60 -7.70
C ASN A 148 -22.46 1.85 -8.32
N ALA A 149 -21.78 3.01 -8.27
CA ALA A 149 -22.28 4.23 -8.89
C ALA A 149 -22.35 4.13 -10.42
N GLU A 150 -21.37 3.49 -11.05
CA GLU A 150 -21.34 3.28 -12.51
C GLU A 150 -22.44 2.29 -12.95
N THR A 151 -22.63 1.18 -12.22
CA THR A 151 -23.72 0.22 -12.50
C THR A 151 -25.10 0.89 -12.45
N LEU A 152 -25.31 1.82 -11.51
CA LEU A 152 -26.57 2.56 -11.40
C LEU A 152 -26.78 3.56 -12.55
N GLN A 153 -25.70 4.10 -13.14
CA GLN A 153 -25.80 5.00 -14.30
C GLN A 153 -26.12 4.24 -15.59
N LEU A 154 -25.61 3.01 -15.76
CA LEU A 154 -25.89 2.16 -16.93
C LEU A 154 -27.32 1.63 -16.99
N ASN A 155 -28.02 1.59 -15.84
CA ASN A 155 -29.40 1.09 -15.72
C ASN A 155 -30.46 2.21 -15.79
N ARG A 156 -30.07 3.46 -16.08
CA ARG A 156 -30.97 4.61 -16.27
C ARG A 156 -31.04 5.00 -17.72
#